data_AF-A0A7C1U9X0-F1
#
_entry.id   AF-A0A7C1U9X0-F1
#
_cell.length_a   1.000
_cell.length_b   1.000
_cell.length_c   1.000
_cell.angle_alpha   90.00
_cell.angle_beta   90.00
_cell.angle_gamma   90.00
#
_symmetry.space_group_name_H-M   'P 1'
#
loop_
_entity.id
_entity.type
_entity.pdbx_description
1 polymer ?
#
loop_
_entity_poly.entity_id
_entity_poly.type
_entity_poly.pdbx_seq_one_letter_code
_entity_poly.pdbx_strand_id
1 'polypeptide(L)'
;NDAFATIQYAVNHTINGDIILVWPGVYREEISFDSKAITLQSADEAAVITAPNPVTGYAFSFSGAETSSSVVRNFVIVDCGKAAVYCDVASPTLTNLTIAGNQFGIIAVSGADPSITSCIFWNNADGDLYGCRAHFSCLQELVGLDAENGNISTDPFFADPENGDYHLQSRYGRYSAADNAWVVDALTSPCIDAGDPDVYPGRERAPHGGRVNMGAYGGTPSSSLSGGQSWDVVNSAVQVIPSN
;
A
#
# COMPACT_ATOMS: atom_id res chain seq x y z
N ASN A 1 -20.59 -18.74 11.01
CA ASN A 1 -19.31 -18.03 11.23
C ASN A 1 -19.38 -16.91 10.24
N ASP A 2 -20.12 -15.88 10.62
CA ASP A 2 -20.65 -14.92 9.66
C ASP A 2 -19.60 -13.82 9.53
N ALA A 3 -18.57 -14.11 8.74
CA ALA A 3 -17.80 -13.06 8.11
C ALA A 3 -18.82 -12.08 7.52
N PHE A 4 -18.74 -10.81 7.93
CA PHE A 4 -19.62 -9.76 7.45
C PHE A 4 -19.74 -9.87 5.93
N ALA A 5 -20.97 -9.93 5.41
CA ALA A 5 -21.23 -10.22 4.00
C ALA A 5 -20.58 -9.19 3.03
N THR A 6 -20.26 -8.01 3.55
CA THR A 6 -19.59 -6.91 2.85
C THR A 6 -18.67 -6.15 3.82
N ILE A 7 -17.67 -5.45 3.29
CA ILE A 7 -16.77 -4.61 4.10
C ILE A 7 -17.55 -3.42 4.67
N GLN A 8 -18.42 -2.78 3.88
CA GLN A 8 -19.23 -1.66 4.37
C GLN A 8 -20.11 -2.07 5.55
N TYR A 9 -20.64 -3.29 5.55
CA TYR A 9 -21.43 -3.77 6.69
C TYR A 9 -20.59 -3.85 7.96
N ALA A 10 -19.33 -4.31 7.88
CA ALA A 10 -18.41 -4.31 9.02
C ALA A 10 -18.13 -2.88 9.51
N VAL A 11 -17.87 -1.94 8.59
CA VAL A 11 -17.70 -0.52 8.91
C VAL A 11 -18.92 0.03 9.65
N ASN A 12 -20.14 -0.29 9.20
CA ASN A 12 -21.38 0.17 9.82
C ASN A 12 -21.55 -0.29 11.28
N HIS A 13 -20.95 -1.43 11.66
CA HIS A 13 -21.11 -2.05 12.98
C HIS A 13 -19.88 -1.92 13.89
N THR A 14 -18.85 -1.21 13.45
CA THR A 14 -17.64 -0.95 14.24
C THR A 14 -17.65 0.44 14.85
N ILE A 15 -16.90 0.59 15.93
CA ILE A 15 -16.76 1.85 16.65
C ILE A 15 -15.34 2.39 16.52
N ASN A 16 -15.18 3.68 16.82
CA ASN A 16 -13.88 4.34 16.76
C ASN A 16 -12.83 3.60 17.61
N GLY A 17 -11.65 3.42 17.03
CA GLY A 17 -10.52 2.68 17.60
C GLY A 17 -10.43 1.22 17.16
N ASP A 18 -11.48 0.67 16.53
CA ASP A 18 -11.49 -0.72 16.09
C ASP A 18 -10.61 -0.96 14.85
N ILE A 19 -10.15 -2.21 14.72
CA ILE A 19 -9.47 -2.73 13.54
C ILE A 19 -10.37 -3.75 12.86
N ILE A 20 -10.67 -3.52 11.58
CA ILE A 20 -11.37 -4.45 10.70
C ILE A 20 -10.33 -5.18 9.86
N LEU A 21 -10.25 -6.50 10.02
CA LEU A 21 -9.41 -7.37 9.20
C LEU A 21 -10.23 -7.95 8.05
N VAL A 22 -9.79 -7.72 6.82
CA VAL A 22 -10.43 -8.17 5.59
C VAL A 22 -9.67 -9.37 5.04
N TRP A 23 -10.32 -10.53 4.90
CA TRP A 23 -9.68 -11.70 4.31
C TRP A 23 -9.40 -11.50 2.82
N PRO A 24 -8.40 -12.21 2.25
CA PRO A 24 -8.12 -12.14 0.82
C PRO A 24 -9.35 -12.49 0.00
N GLY A 25 -9.60 -11.69 -1.03
CA GLY A 25 -10.76 -11.80 -1.88
C GLY A 25 -10.92 -10.57 -2.76
N VAL A 26 -11.84 -10.63 -3.71
CA VAL A 26 -12.22 -9.49 -4.55
C VAL A 26 -13.53 -8.91 -4.02
N TYR A 27 -13.49 -7.66 -3.60
CA TYR A 27 -14.62 -6.94 -3.04
C TYR A 27 -15.00 -5.80 -3.98
N ARG A 28 -16.23 -5.86 -4.48
CA ARG A 28 -16.78 -4.86 -5.39
C ARG A 28 -17.72 -3.93 -4.62
N GLU A 29 -17.14 -2.95 -3.95
CA GLU A 29 -17.81 -2.06 -2.99
C GLU A 29 -17.23 -0.65 -3.08
N GLU A 30 -18.05 0.34 -2.74
CA GLU A 30 -17.55 1.66 -2.35
C GLU A 30 -17.63 1.73 -0.83
N ILE A 31 -16.49 1.90 -0.17
CA ILE A 31 -16.36 1.84 1.28
C ILE A 31 -16.22 3.27 1.83
N SER A 32 -17.23 3.70 2.58
CA SER A 32 -17.25 4.96 3.33
C SER A 32 -17.00 4.70 4.81
N PHE A 33 -16.14 5.50 5.42
CA PHE A 33 -15.83 5.42 6.85
C PHE A 33 -16.88 6.10 7.74
N ASP A 34 -17.80 6.87 7.15
CA ASP A 34 -18.90 7.54 7.86
C ASP A 34 -18.42 8.33 9.10
N SER A 35 -17.37 9.14 8.94
CA SER A 35 -16.73 9.91 10.02
C SER A 35 -16.05 9.08 11.12
N LYS A 36 -15.86 7.76 10.93
CA LYS A 36 -15.27 6.87 11.94
C LYS A 36 -13.75 6.86 11.88
N ALA A 37 -13.14 6.86 13.06
CA ALA A 37 -11.72 6.68 13.28
C ALA A 37 -11.40 5.19 13.51
N ILE A 38 -11.40 4.40 12.44
CA ILE A 38 -11.13 2.95 12.46
C ILE A 38 -9.93 2.61 11.57
N THR A 39 -9.36 1.42 11.75
CA THR A 39 -8.36 0.86 10.83
C THR A 39 -8.99 -0.24 10.00
N LEU A 40 -8.88 -0.14 8.68
CA LEU A 40 -9.23 -1.20 7.75
C LEU A 40 -7.95 -1.77 7.14
N GLN A 41 -7.79 -3.08 7.20
CA GLN A 41 -6.56 -3.75 6.80
C GLN A 41 -6.81 -5.16 6.25
N SER A 42 -6.05 -5.57 5.23
CA SER A 42 -6.02 -6.98 4.80
C SER A 42 -5.40 -7.90 5.86
N ALA A 43 -6.08 -9.02 6.15
CA ALA A 43 -5.72 -9.94 7.22
C ALA A 43 -4.48 -10.79 6.92
N ASP A 44 -4.24 -11.08 5.64
CA ASP A 44 -3.19 -11.99 5.16
C ASP A 44 -2.65 -11.50 3.80
N GLU A 45 -2.91 -12.22 2.70
CA GLU A 45 -2.76 -11.67 1.35
C GLU A 45 -3.60 -10.39 1.16
N ALA A 46 -3.17 -9.53 0.24
CA ALA A 46 -3.90 -8.32 -0.06
C ALA A 46 -5.29 -8.64 -0.62
N ALA A 47 -6.34 -8.15 0.04
CA ALA A 47 -7.65 -8.11 -0.56
C ALA A 47 -7.67 -7.09 -1.71
N VAL A 48 -8.42 -7.40 -2.76
CA VAL A 48 -8.60 -6.56 -3.95
C VAL A 48 -9.91 -5.81 -3.83
N ILE A 49 -9.87 -4.49 -3.92
CA ILE A 49 -11.06 -3.64 -3.92
C ILE A 49 -11.26 -3.06 -5.31
N THR A 50 -12.50 -3.15 -5.81
CA THR A 50 -12.90 -2.58 -7.10
C THR A 50 -14.17 -1.73 -6.93
N ALA A 51 -14.31 -0.71 -7.76
CA ALA A 51 -15.48 0.16 -7.67
C ALA A 51 -16.77 -0.55 -8.16
N PRO A 52 -17.92 -0.30 -7.52
CA PRO A 52 -19.21 -0.84 -7.95
C PRO A 52 -19.73 -0.18 -9.22
N ASN A 53 -19.21 0.99 -9.60
CA ASN A 53 -19.53 1.67 -10.85
C ASN A 53 -18.24 1.87 -11.68
N PRO A 54 -18.14 1.27 -12.88
CA PRO A 54 -16.93 1.32 -13.70
C PRO A 54 -16.71 2.65 -14.42
N VAL A 55 -17.63 3.61 -14.30
CA VAL A 55 -17.53 4.93 -14.97
C VAL A 55 -17.35 6.08 -13.99
N THR A 56 -17.91 5.96 -12.78
CA THR A 56 -17.90 7.07 -11.80
C THR A 56 -17.54 6.65 -10.38
N GLY A 57 -17.31 5.36 -10.14
CA GLY A 57 -17.19 4.82 -8.80
C GLY A 57 -15.79 4.97 -8.20
N TYR A 58 -15.77 4.93 -6.87
CA TYR A 58 -14.58 4.84 -6.05
C TYR A 58 -14.55 3.51 -5.29
N ALA A 59 -13.37 3.08 -4.85
CA ALA A 59 -13.25 1.98 -3.89
C ALA A 59 -13.38 2.51 -2.45
N PHE A 60 -12.80 3.67 -2.16
CA PHE A 60 -12.89 4.33 -0.86
C PHE A 60 -13.35 5.78 -1.00
N SER A 61 -14.29 6.20 -0.15
CA SER A 61 -14.74 7.59 -0.06
C SER A 61 -14.70 8.12 1.36
N PHE A 62 -14.09 9.30 1.54
CA PHE A 62 -13.97 10.02 2.80
C PHE A 62 -14.56 11.40 2.62
N SER A 63 -15.67 11.67 3.31
CA SER A 63 -16.41 12.94 3.23
C SER A 63 -17.03 13.36 4.56
N GLY A 64 -16.75 12.60 5.63
CA GLY A 64 -17.26 12.80 6.97
C GLY A 64 -16.31 13.59 7.88
N ALA A 65 -15.36 14.34 7.30
CA ALA A 65 -14.26 14.96 8.02
C ALA A 65 -13.40 13.94 8.81
N GLU A 66 -13.19 12.76 8.23
CA GLU A 66 -12.27 11.75 8.75
C GLU A 66 -10.86 12.34 8.91
N THR A 67 -10.18 11.95 9.97
CA THR A 67 -8.81 12.41 10.29
C THR A 67 -7.81 11.28 10.04
N SER A 68 -6.53 11.51 10.34
CA SER A 68 -5.48 10.50 10.24
C SER A 68 -5.70 9.26 11.13
N SER A 69 -6.69 9.29 12.02
CA SER A 69 -7.12 8.11 12.79
C SER A 69 -7.99 7.14 11.97
N SER A 70 -8.42 7.53 10.78
CA SER A 70 -9.09 6.68 9.80
C SER A 70 -8.03 6.11 8.86
N VAL A 71 -7.73 4.83 9.01
CA VAL A 71 -6.57 4.18 8.37
C VAL A 71 -7.03 3.13 7.37
N VAL A 72 -6.47 3.15 6.16
CA VAL A 72 -6.60 2.08 5.16
C VAL A 72 -5.21 1.58 4.80
N ARG A 73 -5.01 0.26 4.87
CA ARG A 73 -3.70 -0.32 4.54
C ARG A 73 -3.75 -1.74 3.97
N ASN A 74 -2.72 -2.08 3.20
CA ASN A 74 -2.49 -3.42 2.65
C ASN A 74 -3.56 -3.91 1.66
N PHE A 75 -4.11 -3.02 0.83
CA PHE A 75 -5.06 -3.38 -0.23
C PHE A 75 -4.48 -3.18 -1.62
N VAL A 76 -4.91 -4.03 -2.54
CA VAL A 76 -4.82 -3.78 -3.99
C VAL A 76 -6.12 -3.08 -4.40
N ILE A 77 -6.03 -1.94 -5.08
CA ILE A 77 -7.20 -1.16 -5.51
C ILE A 77 -7.11 -0.91 -7.01
N VAL A 78 -8.05 -1.48 -7.75
CA VAL A 78 -8.02 -1.54 -9.22
C VAL A 78 -9.42 -1.33 -9.81
N ASP A 79 -9.49 -1.11 -11.12
CA ASP A 79 -10.74 -1.02 -11.88
C ASP A 79 -11.75 0.02 -11.33
N CYS A 80 -11.24 1.13 -10.79
CA CYS A 80 -12.07 2.22 -10.30
C CYS A 80 -12.35 3.24 -11.39
N GLY A 81 -13.65 3.43 -11.68
CA GLY A 81 -14.13 4.24 -12.78
C GLY A 81 -13.88 5.73 -12.68
N LYS A 82 -13.52 6.25 -11.50
CA LYS A 82 -13.14 7.67 -11.34
C LYS A 82 -11.87 7.86 -10.52
N ALA A 83 -11.80 7.28 -9.32
CA ALA A 83 -10.56 7.26 -8.54
C ALA A 83 -10.55 6.04 -7.61
N ALA A 84 -9.38 5.54 -7.23
CA ALA A 84 -9.30 4.51 -6.19
C ALA A 84 -9.77 5.05 -4.83
N VAL A 85 -9.29 6.24 -4.45
CA VAL A 85 -9.69 6.92 -3.21
C VAL A 85 -10.13 8.36 -3.50
N TYR A 86 -11.25 8.74 -2.91
CA TYR A 86 -11.76 10.11 -2.93
C TYR A 86 -11.82 10.69 -1.52
N CYS A 87 -11.19 11.85 -1.33
CA CYS A 87 -11.17 12.59 -0.07
C CYS A 87 -11.74 14.01 -0.27
N ASP A 88 -12.77 14.36 0.51
CA ASP A 88 -13.41 15.67 0.53
C ASP A 88 -13.50 16.16 1.98
N VAL A 89 -12.78 17.24 2.31
CA VAL A 89 -12.67 17.77 3.70
C VAL A 89 -12.14 16.72 4.70
N ALA A 90 -11.52 15.64 4.22
CA ALA A 90 -11.06 14.51 5.02
C ALA A 90 -9.56 14.23 4.79
N SER A 91 -8.85 13.83 5.84
CA SER A 91 -7.40 13.62 5.84
C SER A 91 -7.03 12.24 6.43
N PRO A 92 -7.48 11.13 5.82
CA PRO A 92 -7.18 9.77 6.29
C PRO A 92 -5.70 9.42 6.16
N THR A 93 -5.29 8.33 6.80
CA THR A 93 -3.97 7.72 6.62
C THR A 93 -4.08 6.52 5.67
N LEU A 94 -3.30 6.56 4.59
CA LEU A 94 -3.28 5.59 3.51
C LEU A 94 -1.87 5.00 3.41
N THR A 95 -1.69 3.73 3.76
CA THR A 95 -0.36 3.11 3.82
C THR A 95 -0.30 1.78 3.10
N ASN A 96 0.83 1.45 2.46
CA ASN A 96 1.04 0.14 1.86
C ASN A 96 -0.13 -0.26 0.95
N LEU A 97 -0.53 0.63 0.04
CA LEU A 97 -1.56 0.36 -0.96
C LEU A 97 -0.92 0.15 -2.31
N THR A 98 -1.43 -0.78 -3.10
CA THR A 98 -1.14 -0.86 -4.53
C THR A 98 -2.36 -0.36 -5.29
N ILE A 99 -2.25 0.82 -5.89
CA ILE A 99 -3.33 1.51 -6.60
C ILE A 99 -2.97 1.53 -8.08
N ALA A 100 -3.60 0.63 -8.85
CA ALA A 100 -3.21 0.41 -10.24
C ALA A 100 -4.40 0.30 -11.21
N GLY A 101 -4.22 0.76 -12.45
CA GLY A 101 -5.23 0.57 -13.49
C GLY A 101 -6.54 1.33 -13.25
N ASN A 102 -6.52 2.46 -12.52
CA ASN A 102 -7.70 3.29 -12.27
C ASN A 102 -7.72 4.51 -13.19
N GLN A 103 -8.80 5.30 -13.20
CA GLN A 103 -8.74 6.64 -13.82
C GLN A 103 -7.77 7.53 -13.05
N PHE A 104 -8.08 7.84 -11.79
CA PHE A 104 -7.14 8.46 -10.86
C PHE A 104 -6.74 7.49 -9.73
N GLY A 105 -5.54 7.67 -9.18
CA GLY A 105 -5.19 7.02 -7.93
C GLY A 105 -5.96 7.65 -6.75
N ILE A 106 -5.57 8.85 -6.35
CA ILE A 106 -6.22 9.57 -5.25
C ILE A 106 -6.64 10.96 -5.69
N ILE A 107 -7.89 11.33 -5.39
CA ILE A 107 -8.40 12.69 -5.55
C ILE A 107 -8.67 13.27 -4.16
N ALA A 108 -7.98 14.35 -3.82
CA ALA A 108 -8.20 15.14 -2.61
C ALA A 108 -8.71 16.54 -2.98
N VAL A 109 -9.83 16.96 -2.39
CA VAL A 109 -10.48 18.26 -2.65
C VAL A 109 -10.91 18.94 -1.35
N SER A 110 -11.31 20.22 -1.47
CA SER A 110 -11.86 21.02 -0.37
C SER A 110 -10.95 21.09 0.87
N GLY A 111 -9.63 21.08 0.66
CA GLY A 111 -8.63 21.13 1.74
C GLY A 111 -8.34 19.78 2.41
N ALA A 112 -8.81 18.66 1.84
CA ALA A 112 -8.35 17.33 2.21
C ALA A 112 -6.82 17.19 2.04
N ASP A 113 -6.16 16.59 3.02
CA ASP A 113 -4.71 16.35 3.00
C ASP A 113 -4.41 14.94 3.55
N PRO A 114 -4.74 13.87 2.80
CA PRO A 114 -4.50 12.51 3.24
C PRO A 114 -3.00 12.23 3.43
N SER A 115 -2.64 11.52 4.50
CA SER A 115 -1.27 11.06 4.73
C SER A 115 -1.03 9.79 3.92
N ILE A 116 -0.24 9.89 2.85
CA ILE A 116 0.01 8.79 1.91
C ILE A 116 1.47 8.34 2.01
N THR A 117 1.72 7.09 2.40
CA THR A 117 3.08 6.55 2.59
C THR A 117 3.22 5.09 2.16
N SER A 118 4.41 4.72 1.67
CA SER A 118 4.72 3.33 1.26
C SER A 118 3.74 2.74 0.23
N CYS A 119 3.11 3.58 -0.58
CA CYS A 119 2.14 3.15 -1.59
C CYS A 119 2.80 2.99 -2.97
N ILE A 120 2.14 2.27 -3.86
CA ILE A 120 2.52 2.18 -5.28
C ILE A 120 1.32 2.63 -6.12
N PHE A 121 1.56 3.58 -7.02
CA PHE A 121 0.62 4.08 -8.00
C PHE A 121 1.15 3.78 -9.39
N TRP A 122 0.41 3.01 -10.19
CA TRP A 122 0.89 2.56 -11.48
C TRP A 122 -0.23 2.39 -12.50
N ASN A 123 0.00 2.76 -13.75
CA ASN A 123 -1.01 2.67 -14.83
C ASN A 123 -2.36 3.33 -14.47
N ASN A 124 -2.37 4.41 -13.69
CA ASN A 124 -3.58 5.23 -13.52
C ASN A 124 -3.68 6.19 -14.71
N ALA A 125 -4.83 6.23 -15.38
CA ALA A 125 -4.96 6.80 -16.73
C ALA A 125 -4.89 8.32 -16.79
N ASP A 126 -5.52 9.01 -15.83
CA ASP A 126 -5.61 10.47 -15.78
C ASP A 126 -4.63 11.08 -14.76
N GLY A 127 -4.13 10.27 -13.82
CA GLY A 127 -3.03 10.63 -12.92
C GLY A 127 -3.01 9.85 -11.61
N ASP A 128 -1.83 9.77 -10.99
CA ASP A 128 -1.67 9.05 -9.73
C ASP A 128 -2.28 9.82 -8.54
N LEU A 129 -2.06 11.14 -8.48
CA LEU A 129 -2.51 12.01 -7.39
C LEU A 129 -3.09 13.32 -7.93
N TYR A 130 -4.20 13.74 -7.34
CA TYR A 130 -4.80 15.06 -7.57
C TYR A 130 -5.05 15.75 -6.22
N GLY A 131 -4.48 16.94 -6.04
CA GLY A 131 -4.71 17.77 -4.85
C GLY A 131 -4.08 17.27 -3.56
N CYS A 132 -3.22 16.24 -3.60
CA CYS A 132 -2.51 15.67 -2.46
C CYS A 132 -1.08 15.26 -2.85
N ARG A 133 -0.28 14.82 -1.87
CA ARG A 133 1.11 14.37 -2.07
C ARG A 133 1.39 13.09 -1.29
N ALA A 134 2.23 12.24 -1.87
CA ALA A 134 2.75 11.05 -1.19
C ALA A 134 4.17 11.28 -0.68
N HIS A 135 4.59 10.43 0.27
CA HIS A 135 5.96 10.31 0.74
C HIS A 135 6.39 8.86 0.68
N PHE A 136 7.67 8.61 0.42
CA PHE A 136 8.24 7.25 0.39
C PHE A 136 7.37 6.24 -0.39
N SER A 137 6.86 6.66 -1.55
CA SER A 137 5.93 5.90 -2.38
C SER A 137 6.45 5.82 -3.81
N CYS A 138 5.94 4.87 -4.60
CA CYS A 138 6.25 4.74 -6.02
C CYS A 138 5.12 5.36 -6.84
N LEU A 139 5.44 6.37 -7.66
CA LEU A 139 4.50 7.11 -8.51
C LEU A 139 4.97 6.98 -9.96
N GLN A 140 4.10 6.53 -10.86
CA GLN A 140 4.39 6.55 -12.30
C GLN A 140 4.52 7.99 -12.81
N GLU A 141 3.62 8.87 -12.37
CA GLU A 141 3.61 10.28 -12.73
C GLU A 141 4.24 11.14 -11.63
N LEU A 142 5.56 10.99 -11.46
CA LEU A 142 6.30 11.79 -10.49
C LEU A 142 6.57 13.20 -11.03
N VAL A 143 5.90 14.21 -10.45
CA VAL A 143 6.19 15.63 -10.73
C VAL A 143 7.27 16.16 -9.78
N GLY A 144 8.00 17.20 -10.21
CA GLY A 144 9.24 17.62 -9.55
C GLY A 144 9.16 17.94 -8.05
N LEU A 145 8.00 18.39 -7.54
CA LEU A 145 7.80 18.65 -6.11
C LEU A 145 7.62 17.38 -5.27
N ASP A 146 7.26 16.26 -5.88
CA ASP A 146 7.03 14.99 -5.17
C ASP A 146 8.31 14.16 -5.06
N ALA A 147 9.32 14.43 -5.89
CA ALA A 147 10.61 13.73 -5.83
C ALA A 147 11.39 14.02 -4.53
N GLU A 148 11.19 15.18 -3.91
CA GLU A 148 11.87 15.57 -2.66
C GLU A 148 11.32 14.82 -1.43
N ASN A 149 10.18 14.13 -1.55
CA ASN A 149 9.50 13.43 -0.45
C ASN A 149 9.93 11.95 -0.31
N GLY A 150 11.08 11.58 -0.89
CA GLY A 150 11.57 10.20 -0.90
C GLY A 150 10.77 9.26 -1.80
N ASN A 151 9.95 9.81 -2.71
CA ASN A 151 9.22 9.03 -3.71
C ASN A 151 10.16 8.55 -4.82
N ILE A 152 9.80 7.43 -5.43
CA ILE A 152 10.46 6.85 -6.60
C ILE A 152 9.48 6.74 -7.77
N SER A 153 9.99 6.58 -8.99
CA SER A 153 9.15 6.46 -10.20
C SER A 153 9.63 5.41 -11.18
N THR A 154 10.39 4.43 -10.68
CA THR A 154 10.86 3.31 -11.49
C THR A 154 9.80 2.22 -11.46
N ASP A 155 9.62 1.53 -12.58
CA ASP A 155 8.68 0.40 -12.71
C ASP A 155 8.73 -0.52 -11.48
N PRO A 156 7.59 -0.77 -10.82
CA PRO A 156 7.54 -1.60 -9.62
C PRO A 156 7.84 -3.08 -9.90
N PHE A 157 7.91 -3.51 -11.16
CA PHE A 157 8.11 -4.89 -11.57
C PHE A 157 7.13 -5.83 -10.85
N PHE A 158 5.83 -5.60 -11.05
CA PHE A 158 4.80 -6.55 -10.64
C PHE A 158 4.98 -7.88 -11.38
N ALA A 159 4.67 -8.98 -10.71
CA ALA A 159 4.85 -10.32 -11.24
C ALA A 159 3.98 -10.62 -12.44
N ASP A 160 2.66 -10.40 -12.29
CA ASP A 160 1.66 -10.67 -13.31
C ASP A 160 0.38 -9.84 -13.04
N PRO A 161 0.44 -8.51 -13.23
CA PRO A 161 -0.68 -7.63 -12.90
C PRO A 161 -1.93 -7.89 -13.77
N GLU A 162 -1.76 -8.45 -14.98
CA GLU A 162 -2.87 -8.83 -15.86
C GLU A 162 -3.72 -9.97 -15.27
N ASN A 163 -3.13 -10.81 -14.41
CA ASN A 163 -3.81 -11.88 -13.70
C ASN A 163 -3.97 -11.58 -12.19
N GLY A 164 -3.77 -10.32 -11.77
CA GLY A 164 -3.98 -9.86 -10.40
C GLY A 164 -2.82 -10.11 -9.42
N ASP A 165 -1.67 -10.58 -9.90
CA ASP A 165 -0.48 -10.79 -9.06
C ASP A 165 0.39 -9.51 -9.04
N TYR A 166 0.07 -8.66 -8.07
CA TYR A 166 0.79 -7.42 -7.79
C TYR A 166 1.99 -7.60 -6.84
N HIS A 167 2.45 -8.84 -6.59
CA HIS A 167 3.67 -9.03 -5.83
C HIS A 167 4.87 -8.48 -6.61
N LEU A 168 5.85 -7.94 -5.86
CA LEU A 168 7.05 -7.36 -6.43
C LEU A 168 8.03 -8.46 -6.86
N GLN A 169 8.52 -8.44 -8.09
CA GLN A 169 9.52 -9.40 -8.54
C GLN A 169 10.79 -9.34 -7.68
N SER A 170 11.33 -10.50 -7.34
CA SER A 170 12.56 -10.60 -6.56
C SER A 170 13.45 -11.77 -6.96
N ARG A 171 14.75 -11.46 -7.17
CA ARG A 171 15.82 -12.47 -7.33
C ARG A 171 16.10 -13.26 -6.05
N TYR A 172 15.52 -12.86 -4.92
CA TYR A 172 15.72 -13.50 -3.62
C TYR A 172 14.49 -14.31 -3.17
N GLY A 173 13.35 -14.09 -3.81
CA GLY A 173 12.12 -14.81 -3.54
C GLY A 173 10.93 -13.85 -3.47
N ARG A 174 9.96 -14.07 -4.34
CA ARG A 174 8.63 -13.48 -4.28
C ARG A 174 7.63 -14.55 -3.89
N TYR A 175 6.64 -14.23 -3.07
CA TYR A 175 5.57 -15.17 -2.79
C TYR A 175 4.61 -15.27 -3.99
N SER A 176 4.28 -16.50 -4.40
CA SER A 176 3.24 -16.82 -5.37
C SER A 176 2.12 -17.51 -4.62
N ALA A 177 0.98 -16.83 -4.45
CA ALA A 177 -0.20 -17.42 -3.83
C ALA A 177 -0.80 -18.55 -4.67
N ALA A 178 -0.67 -18.48 -6.00
CA ALA A 178 -1.14 -19.51 -6.92
C ALA A 178 -0.43 -20.86 -6.71
N ASP A 179 0.88 -20.82 -6.47
CA ASP A 179 1.70 -22.01 -6.24
C ASP A 179 1.90 -22.32 -4.75
N ASN A 180 1.46 -21.42 -3.86
CA ASN A 180 1.79 -21.41 -2.44
C ASN A 180 3.29 -21.61 -2.19
N ALA A 181 4.12 -20.88 -2.95
CA ALA A 181 5.55 -21.09 -3.01
C ALA A 181 6.32 -19.77 -3.18
N TRP A 182 7.61 -19.80 -2.85
CA TRP A 182 8.52 -18.70 -3.12
C TRP A 182 9.19 -18.92 -4.47
N VAL A 183 9.02 -17.97 -5.38
CA VAL A 183 9.54 -17.99 -6.75
C VAL A 183 10.71 -17.03 -6.85
N VAL A 184 11.78 -17.43 -7.53
CA VAL A 184 12.93 -16.57 -7.82
C VAL A 184 12.73 -15.96 -9.20
N ASP A 185 12.63 -14.64 -9.25
CA ASP A 185 12.44 -13.89 -10.50
C ASP A 185 13.80 -13.47 -11.11
N ALA A 186 13.77 -12.99 -12.35
CA ALA A 186 14.96 -12.49 -13.05
C ALA A 186 15.38 -11.07 -12.60
N LEU A 187 14.43 -10.30 -12.07
CA LEU A 187 14.59 -8.90 -11.68
C LEU A 187 14.33 -8.71 -10.18
N THR A 188 14.70 -7.56 -9.65
CA THR A 188 14.39 -7.15 -8.28
C THR A 188 13.75 -5.79 -8.34
N SER A 189 12.51 -5.71 -7.85
CA SER A 189 11.74 -4.47 -7.81
C SER A 189 12.49 -3.37 -7.04
N PRO A 190 12.47 -2.11 -7.53
CA PRO A 190 12.96 -0.96 -6.78
C PRO A 190 12.06 -0.61 -5.59
N CYS A 191 10.86 -1.20 -5.49
CA CYS A 191 9.91 -0.98 -4.39
C CYS A 191 10.17 -1.89 -3.18
N ILE A 192 11.09 -2.85 -3.30
CA ILE A 192 11.54 -3.69 -2.19
C ILE A 192 12.48 -2.87 -1.29
N ASP A 193 12.28 -2.94 0.02
CA ASP A 193 13.00 -2.18 1.05
C ASP A 193 12.97 -0.66 0.85
N ALA A 194 11.92 -0.13 0.24
CA ALA A 194 11.87 1.25 -0.24
C ALA A 194 10.80 2.14 0.42
N GLY A 195 9.90 1.59 1.26
CA GLY A 195 8.82 2.31 1.93
C GLY A 195 9.29 3.32 2.96
N ASP A 196 8.46 3.75 3.91
CA ASP A 196 8.88 4.75 4.90
C ASP A 196 10.10 4.27 5.72
N PRO A 197 11.24 5.01 5.76
CA PRO A 197 12.45 4.59 6.46
C PRO A 197 12.29 4.51 7.98
N ASP A 198 11.28 5.18 8.55
CA ASP A 198 10.98 5.14 9.99
C ASP A 198 10.02 3.99 10.35
N VAL A 199 9.51 3.26 9.35
CA VAL A 199 8.59 2.13 9.54
C VAL A 199 9.36 0.81 9.54
N TYR A 200 9.26 0.09 10.65
CA TYR A 200 9.83 -1.25 10.78
C TYR A 200 9.11 -2.23 9.83
N PRO A 201 9.83 -3.11 9.10
CA PRO A 201 9.26 -4.09 8.16
C PRO A 201 8.28 -5.10 8.80
N GLY A 202 8.17 -5.13 10.13
CA GLY A 202 7.05 -5.80 10.80
C GLY A 202 7.06 -7.31 10.58
N ARG A 203 6.09 -7.81 9.82
CA ARG A 203 5.91 -9.25 9.55
C ARG A 203 6.57 -9.73 8.26
N GLU A 204 7.32 -8.86 7.57
CA GLU A 204 8.09 -9.27 6.39
C GLU A 204 9.10 -10.36 6.75
N ARG A 205 9.19 -11.36 5.88
CA ARG A 205 10.09 -12.49 6.11
C ARG A 205 11.52 -12.08 5.77
N ALA A 206 12.48 -12.48 6.61
CA ALA A 206 13.89 -12.22 6.31
C ALA A 206 14.37 -13.09 5.13
N PRO A 207 15.22 -12.54 4.23
CA PRO A 207 15.81 -11.19 4.29
C PRO A 207 14.86 -10.10 3.76
N HIS A 208 14.75 -8.98 4.48
CA HIS A 208 13.80 -7.87 4.22
C HIS A 208 14.46 -6.49 4.38
N GLY A 209 15.80 -6.42 4.22
CA GLY A 209 16.59 -5.17 4.18
C GLY A 209 16.59 -4.23 5.38
N GLY A 210 15.71 -4.40 6.37
CA GLY A 210 15.50 -3.49 7.49
C GLY A 210 14.52 -2.33 7.23
N ARG A 211 13.87 -2.29 6.05
CA ARG A 211 12.91 -1.24 5.67
C ARG A 211 11.71 -1.89 5.00
N VAL A 212 10.51 -1.41 5.28
CA VAL A 212 9.27 -1.99 4.73
C VAL A 212 9.25 -1.89 3.19
N ASN A 213 8.73 -2.90 2.51
CA ASN A 213 8.42 -2.83 1.09
C ASN A 213 7.29 -1.82 0.83
N MET A 214 7.29 -1.17 -0.32
CA MET A 214 6.13 -0.40 -0.78
C MET A 214 5.01 -1.33 -1.29
N GLY A 215 3.78 -0.83 -1.31
CA GLY A 215 2.62 -1.50 -1.90
C GLY A 215 1.86 -2.42 -0.95
N ALA A 216 0.82 -3.07 -1.48
CA ALA A 216 -0.18 -3.85 -0.74
C ALA A 216 0.40 -4.93 0.18
N TYR A 217 1.51 -5.54 -0.23
CA TYR A 217 2.14 -6.64 0.49
C TYR A 217 3.20 -6.17 1.51
N GLY A 218 3.55 -4.89 1.52
CA GLY A 218 4.53 -4.34 2.46
C GLY A 218 4.10 -4.55 3.92
N GLY A 219 5.03 -4.98 4.76
CA GLY A 219 4.77 -5.25 6.17
C GLY A 219 4.05 -6.57 6.45
N THR A 220 3.78 -7.40 5.43
CA THR A 220 3.07 -8.68 5.55
C THR A 220 4.01 -9.89 5.39
N PRO A 221 3.60 -11.11 5.79
CA PRO A 221 4.39 -12.33 5.58
C PRO A 221 4.63 -12.71 4.12
N SER A 222 3.86 -12.16 3.18
CA SER A 222 3.97 -12.42 1.74
C SER A 222 4.75 -11.36 0.95
N SER A 223 5.26 -10.35 1.65
CA SER A 223 6.23 -9.43 1.07
C SER A 223 7.40 -10.15 0.40
N SER A 224 7.75 -9.69 -0.78
CA SER A 224 8.93 -10.18 -1.50
C SER A 224 10.20 -9.95 -0.69
N LEU A 225 11.08 -10.95 -0.71
CA LEU A 225 12.35 -10.93 -0.03
C LEU A 225 13.33 -10.00 -0.75
N SER A 226 14.26 -9.46 0.01
CA SER A 226 15.45 -8.81 -0.53
C SER A 226 16.69 -9.66 -0.30
N GLY A 227 17.83 -9.18 -0.78
CA GLY A 227 19.11 -9.79 -0.44
C GLY A 227 19.37 -9.59 1.05
N GLY A 228 20.07 -10.55 1.69
CA GLY A 228 20.67 -10.25 2.98
C GLY A 228 21.51 -8.97 2.85
N GLN A 229 21.46 -8.10 3.86
CA GLN A 229 22.37 -6.96 3.96
C GLN A 229 23.78 -7.47 3.63
N SER A 230 24.36 -7.02 2.51
CA SER A 230 25.74 -7.32 2.21
C SER A 230 26.54 -6.59 3.29
N TRP A 231 27.04 -7.33 4.27
CA TRP A 231 28.07 -6.84 5.17
C TRP A 231 29.40 -6.77 4.40
N ASP A 232 29.41 -6.10 3.25
CA ASP A 232 30.63 -5.71 2.56
C ASP A 232 31.44 -4.89 3.57
N VAL A 233 32.39 -5.59 4.18
CA VAL A 233 33.43 -5.16 5.13
C VAL A 233 33.29 -3.68 5.50
N VAL A 234 32.47 -3.40 6.51
CA VAL A 234 32.54 -2.08 7.15
C VAL A 234 33.92 -1.99 7.78
N ASN A 235 34.75 -1.14 7.17
CA ASN A 235 36.06 -0.74 7.64
C ASN A 235 36.10 -0.60 9.16
N SER A 236 37.03 -1.35 9.76
CA SER A 236 37.77 -1.16 11.02
C SER A 236 37.72 0.19 11.77
N ALA A 237 36.54 0.70 12.12
CA ALA A 237 36.39 1.93 12.93
C ALA A 237 35.55 1.73 14.19
N VAL A 238 35.35 0.47 14.65
CA VAL A 238 34.82 0.24 16.00
C VAL A 238 35.98 0.35 16.99
N GLN A 239 36.11 1.50 17.65
CA GLN A 239 36.95 1.61 18.83
C GLN A 239 36.15 1.17 20.05
N VAL A 240 36.59 0.06 20.66
CA VAL A 240 36.09 -0.43 21.94
C VAL A 240 36.78 0.35 23.06
N ILE A 241 36.01 1.01 23.91
CA ILE A 241 36.52 1.66 25.12
C ILE A 241 36.55 0.58 26.24
N PRO A 242 37.72 0.21 26.78
CA PRO A 242 37.78 -0.73 27.89
C PRO A 242 37.32 -0.06 29.19
N SER A 243 36.58 -0.81 30.01
CA SER A 243 36.20 -0.40 31.36
C SER A 243 37.43 -0.37 32.28
N ASN A 244 37.56 0.72 33.06
CA ASN A 244 38.52 0.83 34.17
C ASN A 244 38.25 -0.21 35.27
#